data_AF-R0KD27-F1
#
_entry.id   AF-R0KD27-F1
#
_cell.length_a   1.000
_cell.length_b   1.000
_cell.length_c   1.000
_cell.angle_alpha   90.00
_cell.angle_beta   90.00
_cell.angle_gamma   90.00
#
_symmetry.space_group_name_H-M   'P 1'
#
loop_
_entity.id
_entity.type
_entity.pdbx_description
1 polymer ?
#
loop_
_entity_poly.entity_id
_entity_poly.type
_entity_poly.pdbx_seq_one_letter_code
_entity_poly.pdbx_strand_id
1 'polypeptide(L)'
;MANKLLHERGSNPVGKNWIDNFVKRTPKLRTRWSRPYDHQRATCEDPAAIQRWFDLVQATKQKWGIVDDDIYNFDETGFIMGKILSQLVITGSEGYGKKKRIQPGNREWVTVIQGVGALGRRLPPFVIFAGKVLIDVWFKDLPTDWVLEVSPNGWTNNQLALAWLEHFDTYTKRQTVGGYRLLIIDGHESHCSVDFQDLCKEKNIILLCMPAHSSHLLQPLDVACFSPLKRKYGDSISGLARNRTSYISKETFLPAFKAAFEQSITKENI
;
A
#
# COMPACT_ATOMS: atom_id res chain seq x y z
N MET A 1 4.99 -33.37 -30.44
CA MET A 1 4.23 -33.15 -31.70
C MET A 1 5.15 -32.84 -32.89
N ALA A 2 5.96 -31.77 -32.86
CA ALA A 2 6.88 -31.43 -33.97
C ALA A 2 7.87 -32.55 -34.36
N ASN A 3 8.54 -33.19 -33.38
CA ASN A 3 9.43 -34.32 -33.65
C ASN A 3 8.70 -35.57 -34.17
N LYS A 4 7.43 -35.76 -33.82
CA LYS A 4 6.61 -36.88 -34.30
C LYS A 4 6.30 -36.71 -35.79
N LEU A 5 5.92 -35.50 -36.19
CA LEU A 5 5.69 -35.13 -37.60
C LEU A 5 6.96 -35.17 -38.46
N LEU A 6 8.13 -34.86 -37.89
CA LEU A 6 9.41 -34.95 -38.59
C LEU A 6 9.85 -36.41 -38.78
N HIS A 7 9.63 -37.25 -37.76
CA HIS A 7 9.91 -38.68 -37.84
C HIS A 7 9.05 -39.37 -38.91
N GLU A 8 7.75 -39.04 -38.98
CA GLU A 8 6.84 -39.54 -40.04
C GLU A 8 7.26 -39.10 -41.46
N ARG A 9 8.07 -38.04 -41.58
CA ARG A 9 8.60 -37.52 -42.85
C ARG A 9 10.07 -37.89 -43.10
N GLY A 10 10.63 -38.83 -42.34
CA GLY A 10 12.03 -39.26 -42.46
C GLY A 10 13.05 -38.15 -42.22
N SER A 11 12.68 -37.11 -41.47
CA SER A 11 13.50 -35.91 -41.23
C SER A 11 14.09 -35.91 -39.82
N ASN A 12 15.22 -35.23 -39.65
CA ASN A 12 15.92 -35.13 -38.37
C ASN A 12 15.09 -34.39 -37.29
N PRO A 13 15.28 -34.71 -36.01
CA PRO A 13 14.61 -34.05 -34.89
C PRO A 13 14.90 -32.54 -34.86
N VAL A 14 14.02 -31.77 -34.24
CA VAL A 14 14.26 -30.34 -34.03
C VAL A 14 15.45 -30.10 -33.11
N GLY A 15 16.24 -29.07 -33.44
CA GLY A 15 17.36 -28.65 -32.60
C GLY A 15 16.92 -27.99 -31.28
N LYS A 16 17.85 -27.90 -30.33
CA LYS A 16 17.65 -27.32 -28.99
C LYS A 16 16.99 -25.93 -28.98
N ASN A 17 17.28 -25.10 -29.99
CA ASN A 17 16.79 -23.72 -30.10
C ASN A 17 15.51 -23.58 -30.94
N TRP A 18 14.88 -24.70 -31.35
CA TRP A 18 13.75 -24.66 -32.27
C TRP A 18 12.55 -23.91 -31.69
N ILE A 19 12.27 -24.05 -30.39
CA ILE A 19 11.15 -23.37 -29.73
C ILE A 19 11.36 -21.84 -29.77
N ASP A 20 12.55 -21.37 -29.36
CA ASP A 20 12.88 -19.94 -29.38
C ASP A 20 12.80 -19.36 -30.79
N ASN A 21 13.33 -20.09 -31.79
CA ASN A 21 13.28 -19.67 -33.18
C ASN A 21 11.85 -19.71 -33.74
N PHE A 22 11.03 -20.68 -33.32
CA PHE A 22 9.64 -20.81 -33.72
C PHE A 22 8.77 -19.66 -33.18
N VAL A 23 8.97 -19.28 -31.92
CA VAL A 23 8.30 -18.11 -31.32
C VAL A 23 8.77 -16.82 -32.01
N LYS A 24 10.08 -16.65 -32.24
CA LYS A 24 10.63 -15.46 -32.93
C LYS A 24 10.10 -15.28 -34.36
N ARG A 25 9.95 -16.36 -35.12
CA ARG A 25 9.48 -16.31 -36.52
C ARG A 25 7.97 -16.26 -36.70
N THR A 26 7.20 -16.37 -35.61
CA THR A 26 5.73 -16.36 -35.65
C THR A 26 5.22 -15.09 -34.97
N PRO A 27 4.90 -14.01 -35.72
CA PRO A 27 4.55 -12.71 -35.14
C PRO A 27 3.35 -12.72 -34.17
N LYS A 28 2.47 -13.72 -34.30
CA LYS A 28 1.30 -13.92 -33.42
C LYS A 28 1.64 -14.55 -32.06
N LEU A 29 2.86 -15.07 -31.87
CA LEU A 29 3.28 -15.71 -30.63
C LEU A 29 4.24 -14.81 -29.86
N ARG A 30 4.05 -14.71 -28.55
CA ARG A 30 4.94 -13.99 -27.64
C ARG A 30 5.15 -14.80 -26.37
N THR A 31 6.40 -14.88 -25.92
CA THR A 31 6.69 -15.41 -24.59
C THR A 31 6.27 -14.39 -23.54
N ARG A 32 5.42 -14.80 -22.60
CA ARG A 32 5.05 -14.02 -21.42
C ARG A 32 5.35 -14.85 -20.19
N TRP A 33 5.88 -14.23 -19.16
CA TRP A 33 5.99 -14.86 -17.85
C TRP A 33 4.57 -15.01 -17.27
N SER A 34 4.14 -16.24 -17.01
CA SER A 34 2.95 -16.48 -16.19
C SER A 34 3.30 -16.20 -14.74
N ARG A 35 2.53 -15.33 -14.08
CA ARG A 35 2.61 -15.21 -12.62
C ARG A 35 1.69 -16.24 -12.00
N PRO A 36 2.12 -16.98 -10.96
CA PRO A 36 1.22 -17.81 -10.18
C PRO A 36 0.05 -16.94 -9.70
N TYR A 37 -1.16 -17.40 -9.96
CA TYR A 37 -2.39 -16.70 -9.63
C TYR A 37 -3.12 -17.51 -8.56
N ASP A 38 -3.44 -16.87 -7.44
CA ASP A 38 -4.17 -17.55 -6.38
C ASP A 38 -5.62 -17.80 -6.82
N HIS A 39 -6.09 -19.03 -6.69
CA HIS A 39 -7.44 -19.41 -7.10
C HIS A 39 -8.52 -18.66 -6.31
N GLN A 40 -8.30 -18.39 -5.02
CA GLN A 40 -9.24 -17.60 -4.20
C GLN A 40 -9.34 -16.17 -4.72
N ARG A 41 -8.23 -15.60 -5.22
CA ARG A 41 -8.24 -14.28 -5.87
C ARG A 41 -9.04 -14.31 -7.17
N ALA A 42 -8.88 -15.33 -8.01
CA ALA A 42 -9.65 -15.46 -9.25
C ALA A 42 -11.17 -15.50 -9.04
N THR A 43 -11.64 -16.13 -7.96
CA THR A 43 -13.07 -16.18 -7.61
C THR A 43 -13.59 -14.87 -6.99
N CYS A 44 -12.75 -14.15 -6.24
CA CYS A 44 -13.13 -12.87 -5.62
C CYS A 44 -13.09 -11.68 -6.60
N GLU A 45 -12.48 -11.87 -7.77
CA GLU A 45 -12.45 -10.91 -8.87
C GLU A 45 -13.61 -11.06 -9.86
N ASP A 46 -14.65 -11.83 -9.50
CA ASP A 46 -15.89 -11.86 -10.26
C ASP A 46 -16.37 -10.42 -10.51
N PRO A 47 -16.41 -9.95 -11.78
CA PRO A 47 -16.85 -8.60 -12.10
C PRO A 47 -18.24 -8.31 -11.54
N ALA A 48 -19.11 -9.31 -11.43
CA ALA A 48 -20.43 -9.14 -10.84
C ALA A 48 -20.37 -8.90 -9.32
N ALA A 49 -19.42 -9.52 -8.61
CA ALA A 49 -19.22 -9.26 -7.17
C ALA A 49 -18.68 -7.85 -6.92
N ILE A 50 -17.70 -7.43 -7.72
CA ILE A 50 -17.16 -6.06 -7.67
C ILE A 50 -18.26 -5.04 -8.01
N GLN A 51 -19.05 -5.30 -9.06
CA GLN A 51 -20.15 -4.43 -9.45
C GLN A 51 -21.19 -4.29 -8.32
N ARG A 52 -21.62 -5.41 -7.73
CA ARG A 52 -22.55 -5.39 -6.58
C ARG A 52 -22.03 -4.54 -5.42
N TRP A 53 -20.72 -4.55 -5.17
CA TRP A 53 -20.12 -3.72 -4.13
C TRP A 53 -20.16 -2.22 -4.50
N PHE A 54 -19.84 -1.85 -5.73
CA PHE A 54 -19.99 -0.46 -6.19
C PHE A 54 -21.45 0.00 -6.16
N ASP A 55 -22.39 -0.86 -6.52
CA ASP A 55 -23.83 -0.58 -6.42
C ASP A 55 -24.22 -0.31 -4.95
N LEU A 56 -23.67 -1.08 -4.00
CA LEU A 56 -23.87 -0.87 -2.57
C LEU A 56 -23.28 0.46 -2.10
N VAL A 57 -22.10 0.86 -2.58
CA VAL A 57 -21.50 2.17 -2.30
C VAL A 57 -22.46 3.27 -2.76
N GLN A 58 -22.97 3.20 -3.99
CA GLN A 58 -23.89 4.19 -4.53
C GLN A 58 -25.22 4.24 -3.77
N ALA A 59 -25.80 3.08 -3.46
CA ALA A 59 -27.03 2.98 -2.67
C ALA A 59 -26.85 3.57 -1.26
N THR A 60 -25.69 3.33 -0.63
CA THR A 60 -25.36 3.89 0.69
C THR A 60 -25.23 5.41 0.63
N LYS A 61 -24.55 5.95 -0.39
CA LYS A 61 -24.47 7.39 -0.62
C LYS A 61 -25.84 8.03 -0.77
N GLN A 62 -26.71 7.44 -1.59
CA GLN A 62 -28.07 7.93 -1.80
C GLN A 62 -28.91 7.88 -0.53
N LYS A 63 -28.85 6.76 0.20
CA LYS A 63 -29.63 6.54 1.44
C LYS A 63 -29.32 7.58 2.52
N TRP A 64 -28.05 7.92 2.68
CA TRP A 64 -27.57 8.81 3.75
C TRP A 64 -27.25 10.22 3.28
N GLY A 65 -27.46 10.53 1.99
CA GLY A 65 -27.16 11.84 1.40
C GLY A 65 -25.67 12.20 1.44
N ILE A 66 -24.79 11.21 1.29
CA ILE A 66 -23.33 11.40 1.39
C ILE A 66 -22.81 11.91 0.04
N VAL A 67 -22.18 13.09 0.07
CA VAL A 67 -21.52 13.70 -1.09
C VAL A 67 -20.10 13.17 -1.25
N ASP A 68 -19.49 13.38 -2.43
CA ASP A 68 -18.16 12.85 -2.74
C ASP A 68 -17.06 13.41 -1.81
N ASP A 69 -17.20 14.66 -1.34
CA ASP A 69 -16.32 15.27 -0.33
C ASP A 69 -16.26 14.50 0.99
N ASP A 70 -17.32 13.76 1.32
CA ASP A 70 -17.49 13.08 2.60
C ASP A 70 -17.18 11.57 2.52
N ILE A 71 -16.58 11.12 1.43
CA ILE A 71 -16.13 9.74 1.24
C ILE A 71 -14.65 9.64 1.55
N TYR A 72 -14.31 8.72 2.44
CA TYR A 72 -12.96 8.48 2.90
C TYR A 72 -12.60 7.00 2.82
N ASN A 73 -11.31 6.75 2.67
CA ASN A 73 -10.70 5.43 2.74
C ASN A 73 -9.45 5.52 3.62
N PHE A 74 -9.13 4.44 4.32
CA PHE A 74 -7.86 4.34 5.02
C PHE A 74 -7.29 2.94 4.90
N ASP A 75 -5.98 2.86 5.14
CA ASP A 75 -5.25 1.60 5.08
C ASP A 75 -3.95 1.69 5.88
N GLU A 76 -3.37 0.53 6.13
CA GLU A 76 -2.19 0.34 6.97
C GLU A 76 -1.01 -0.11 6.12
N THR A 77 0.15 0.49 6.36
CA THR A 77 1.35 0.10 5.63
C THR A 77 2.58 0.04 6.52
N GLY A 78 3.32 -1.05 6.39
CA GLY A 78 4.54 -1.28 7.16
C GLY A 78 5.80 -0.79 6.46
N PHE A 79 6.69 -0.21 7.25
CA PHE A 79 8.05 0.16 6.87
C PHE A 79 9.06 -0.57 7.75
N ILE A 80 10.13 -1.05 7.14
CA ILE A 80 11.34 -1.45 7.85
C ILE A 80 12.33 -0.30 7.71
N MET A 81 12.72 0.33 8.82
CA MET A 81 13.44 1.61 8.79
C MET A 81 14.72 1.56 7.93
N GLY A 82 15.53 0.52 8.07
CA GLY A 82 16.77 0.35 7.31
C GLY A 82 16.60 -0.34 5.94
N LYS A 83 15.38 -0.61 5.46
CA LYS A 83 15.19 -1.34 4.20
C LYS A 83 15.21 -0.42 2.99
N ILE A 84 16.25 -0.58 2.17
CA ILE A 84 16.36 0.03 0.84
C ILE A 84 15.63 -0.84 -0.18
N LEU A 85 14.88 -0.22 -1.09
CA LEU A 85 14.27 -0.92 -2.23
C LEU A 85 15.29 -1.22 -3.33
N SER A 86 15.02 -2.26 -4.12
CA SER A 86 15.82 -2.54 -5.31
C SER A 86 15.63 -1.42 -6.34
N GLN A 87 16.73 -0.81 -6.76
CA GLN A 87 16.75 0.24 -7.78
C GLN A 87 17.53 -0.21 -9.02
N LEU A 88 17.11 0.28 -10.19
CA LEU A 88 17.92 0.20 -11.39
C LEU A 88 19.13 1.14 -11.25
N VAL A 89 20.33 0.63 -11.55
CA VAL A 89 21.57 1.42 -11.56
C VAL A 89 22.24 1.29 -12.92
N ILE A 90 22.71 2.42 -13.45
CA ILE A 90 23.55 2.43 -14.64
C ILE A 90 25.00 2.28 -14.15
N THR A 91 25.70 1.26 -14.64
CA THR A 91 27.09 0.98 -14.31
C THR A 91 27.91 0.78 -15.59
N GLY A 92 29.22 0.96 -15.52
CA GLY A 92 30.12 0.61 -16.63
C GLY A 92 29.94 -0.85 -17.05
N SER A 93 30.10 -1.14 -18.34
CA SER A 93 29.92 -2.46 -18.96
C SER A 93 30.82 -3.55 -18.39
N GLU A 94 31.87 -3.17 -17.67
CA GLU A 94 32.82 -4.07 -17.01
C GLU A 94 32.31 -4.64 -15.67
N GLY A 95 31.20 -4.11 -15.15
CA GLY A 95 30.58 -4.59 -13.93
C GLY A 95 29.74 -5.85 -14.15
N TYR A 96 30.30 -7.03 -13.89
CA TYR A 96 29.54 -8.27 -13.90
C TYR A 96 28.68 -8.44 -12.63
N GLY A 97 27.39 -8.73 -12.82
CA GLY A 97 26.45 -9.11 -11.75
C GLY A 97 25.63 -7.97 -11.12
N LYS A 98 24.63 -8.33 -10.31
CA LYS A 98 23.84 -7.37 -9.53
C LYS A 98 24.74 -6.73 -8.46
N LYS A 99 25.00 -5.42 -8.56
CA LYS A 99 25.77 -4.70 -7.55
C LYS A 99 25.05 -4.74 -6.20
N LYS A 100 25.75 -5.20 -5.16
CA LYS A 100 25.26 -5.21 -3.78
C LYS A 100 25.35 -3.78 -3.22
N ARG A 101 24.27 -3.26 -2.65
CA ARG A 101 24.28 -2.01 -1.88
C ARG A 101 24.33 -2.31 -0.40
N ILE A 102 25.03 -1.45 0.34
CA ILE A 102 25.05 -1.49 1.80
C ILE A 102 23.66 -1.05 2.27
N GLN A 103 22.99 -1.95 2.98
CA GLN A 103 21.71 -1.68 3.62
C GLN A 103 21.98 -1.29 5.09
N PRO A 104 21.38 -0.20 5.60
CA PRO A 104 21.46 0.11 7.02
C PRO A 104 20.93 -1.03 7.89
N GLY A 105 21.59 -1.28 9.02
CA GLY A 105 21.33 -2.47 9.84
C GLY A 105 19.99 -2.49 10.59
N ASN A 106 19.27 -1.36 10.68
CA ASN A 106 18.03 -1.31 11.45
C ASN A 106 16.88 -2.06 10.75
N ARG A 107 16.32 -3.06 11.44
CA ARG A 107 15.17 -3.85 10.99
C ARG A 107 13.90 -3.56 11.77
N GLU A 108 13.89 -2.53 12.60
CA GLU A 108 12.71 -2.10 13.33
C GLU A 108 11.56 -1.78 12.37
N TRP A 109 10.38 -2.26 12.74
CA TRP A 109 9.14 -2.09 12.00
C TRP A 109 8.40 -0.86 12.49
N VAL A 110 7.85 -0.10 11.55
CA VAL A 110 6.96 1.04 11.79
C VAL A 110 5.71 0.80 10.98
N THR A 111 4.56 0.88 11.61
CA THR A 111 3.26 0.82 10.93
C THR A 111 2.75 2.23 10.75
N VAL A 112 2.27 2.57 9.57
CA VAL A 112 1.64 3.86 9.27
C VAL A 112 0.22 3.60 8.82
N ILE A 113 -0.74 4.20 9.51
CA ILE A 113 -2.13 4.27 9.07
C ILE A 113 -2.32 5.58 8.34
N GLN A 114 -2.76 5.50 7.09
CA GLN A 114 -3.01 6.67 6.26
C GLN A 114 -4.48 6.70 5.84
N GLY A 115 -5.12 7.87 5.97
CA GLY A 115 -6.46 8.09 5.46
C GLY A 115 -6.48 9.15 4.35
N VAL A 116 -7.35 8.95 3.37
CA VAL A 116 -7.54 9.84 2.22
C VAL A 116 -9.03 10.03 1.92
N GLY A 117 -9.40 11.19 1.40
CA GLY A 117 -10.74 11.50 0.92
C GLY A 117 -10.83 11.44 -0.60
N ALA A 118 -12.02 11.13 -1.13
CA ALA A 118 -12.22 10.87 -2.55
C ALA A 118 -11.90 12.05 -3.48
N LEU A 119 -11.86 13.29 -2.98
CA LEU A 119 -11.46 14.49 -3.74
C LEU A 119 -9.98 14.86 -3.59
N GLY A 120 -9.15 13.89 -3.24
CA GLY A 120 -7.70 14.06 -3.14
C GLY A 120 -7.24 14.68 -1.82
N ARG A 121 -8.08 14.61 -0.79
CA ARG A 121 -7.74 15.08 0.56
C ARG A 121 -6.86 14.04 1.25
N ARG A 122 -5.81 14.46 1.94
CA ARG A 122 -5.02 13.58 2.81
C ARG A 122 -5.22 13.94 4.27
N LEU A 123 -5.36 12.92 5.11
CA LEU A 123 -5.34 13.08 6.56
C LEU A 123 -3.89 13.08 7.06
N PRO A 124 -3.60 13.71 8.20
CA PRO A 124 -2.29 13.57 8.83
C PRO A 124 -2.03 12.08 9.15
N PRO A 125 -0.82 11.56 8.87
CA PRO A 125 -0.51 10.16 9.10
C PRO A 125 -0.52 9.82 10.59
N PHE A 126 -0.93 8.59 10.88
CA PHE A 126 -0.89 8.01 12.21
C PHE A 126 0.20 6.94 12.23
N VAL A 127 1.28 7.19 12.96
CA VAL A 127 2.50 6.38 12.91
C VAL A 127 2.65 5.61 14.21
N ILE A 128 2.79 4.30 14.11
CA ILE A 128 2.90 3.39 15.26
C ILE A 128 4.29 2.76 15.25
N PHE A 129 5.05 3.02 16.31
CA PHE A 129 6.36 2.41 16.52
C PHE A 129 6.24 1.15 17.39
N ALA A 130 7.09 0.16 17.10
CA ALA A 130 7.31 -0.92 18.05
C ALA A 130 8.03 -0.38 19.29
N GLY A 131 7.42 -0.53 20.48
CA GLY A 131 8.01 -0.02 21.71
C GLY A 131 7.01 0.15 22.85
N LYS A 132 7.50 0.76 23.94
CA LYS A 132 6.70 1.05 25.15
C LYS A 132 6.57 2.54 25.46
N VAL A 133 7.49 3.36 24.98
CA VAL A 133 7.58 4.79 25.31
C VAL A 133 8.03 5.55 24.07
N LEU A 134 7.38 6.68 23.80
CA LEU A 134 7.84 7.68 22.84
C LEU A 134 8.85 8.61 23.53
N ILE A 135 9.92 8.96 22.83
CA ILE A 135 10.95 9.86 23.37
C ILE A 135 10.78 11.24 22.73
N ASP A 136 10.63 12.29 23.54
CA ASP A 136 10.35 13.69 23.13
C ASP A 136 11.32 14.29 22.10
N VAL A 137 12.51 13.70 21.95
CA VAL A 137 13.49 14.15 20.96
C VAL A 137 13.04 13.85 19.52
N TRP A 138 12.13 12.90 19.31
CA TRP A 138 11.67 12.52 17.97
C TRP A 138 10.77 13.57 17.29
N PHE A 139 10.26 14.55 18.03
CA PHE A 139 9.16 15.43 17.59
C PHE A 139 9.58 16.83 17.13
N LYS A 140 10.83 17.24 17.34
CA LYS A 140 11.23 18.66 17.21
C LYS A 140 10.94 19.27 15.84
N ASP A 141 10.97 18.48 14.76
CA ASP A 141 10.81 18.95 13.37
C ASP A 141 9.59 18.35 12.64
N LEU A 142 8.70 17.66 13.37
CA LEU A 142 7.51 17.06 12.80
C LEU A 142 6.31 18.02 12.83
N PRO A 143 5.40 17.92 11.84
CA PRO A 143 4.14 18.62 11.91
C PRO A 143 3.35 18.21 13.16
N THR A 144 2.73 19.18 13.84
CA THR A 144 1.99 18.97 15.09
C THR A 144 0.70 18.18 14.92
N ASP A 145 0.24 18.02 13.68
CA ASP A 145 -0.95 17.28 13.32
C ASP A 145 -0.71 15.78 13.12
N TRP A 146 0.56 15.34 13.07
CA TRP A 146 0.91 13.93 13.01
C TRP A 146 0.74 13.28 14.38
N VAL A 147 0.14 12.09 14.39
CA VAL A 147 0.01 11.30 15.61
C VAL A 147 1.08 10.21 15.59
N LEU A 148 1.89 10.18 16.64
CA LEU A 148 2.83 9.09 16.88
C LEU A 148 2.35 8.31 18.09
N GLU A 149 2.24 7.00 17.94
CA GLU A 149 1.87 6.06 19.00
C GLU A 149 2.89 4.93 19.10
N VAL A 150 2.79 4.15 20.18
CA VAL A 150 3.61 2.95 20.37
C VAL A 150 2.74 1.74 20.63
N SER A 151 3.17 0.58 20.13
CA SER A 151 2.62 -0.69 20.55
C SER A 151 3.74 -1.71 20.80
N PRO A 152 3.57 -2.68 21.72
CA PRO A 152 4.64 -3.62 22.07
C PRO A 152 5.22 -4.39 20.88
N ASN A 153 4.39 -4.65 19.87
CA ASN A 153 4.75 -5.39 18.67
C ASN A 153 4.80 -4.52 17.39
N GLY A 154 4.44 -3.24 17.47
CA GLY A 154 4.35 -2.33 16.32
C GLY A 154 3.12 -2.55 15.43
N TRP A 155 2.15 -3.36 15.86
CA TRP A 155 0.89 -3.60 15.16
C TRP A 155 -0.25 -2.78 15.76
N THR A 156 -1.28 -2.52 14.95
CA THR A 156 -2.54 -1.94 15.42
C THR A 156 -3.24 -2.91 16.37
N ASN A 157 -3.89 -2.36 17.40
CA ASN A 157 -4.81 -3.08 18.29
C ASN A 157 -6.13 -2.30 18.38
N ASN A 158 -7.13 -2.85 19.06
CA ASN A 158 -8.45 -2.21 19.15
C ASN A 158 -8.39 -0.78 19.75
N GLN A 159 -7.53 -0.55 20.73
CA GLN A 159 -7.37 0.77 21.36
C GLN A 159 -6.77 1.79 20.38
N LEU A 160 -5.76 1.38 19.61
CA LEU A 160 -5.15 2.21 18.57
C LEU A 160 -6.10 2.46 17.40
N ALA A 161 -6.95 1.49 17.06
CA ALA A 161 -7.99 1.68 16.06
C ALA A 161 -9.03 2.73 16.51
N LEU A 162 -9.45 2.71 17.78
CA LEU A 162 -10.32 3.74 18.36
C LEU A 162 -9.63 5.12 18.40
N ALA A 163 -8.37 5.17 18.83
CA ALA A 163 -7.59 6.41 18.82
C ALA A 163 -7.43 6.98 17.40
N TRP A 164 -7.21 6.12 16.41
CA TRP A 164 -7.19 6.52 15.01
C TRP A 164 -8.56 7.04 14.54
N LEU A 165 -9.67 6.45 14.99
CA LEU A 165 -11.01 6.93 14.64
C LEU A 165 -11.31 8.31 15.25
N GLU A 166 -10.85 8.57 16.47
CA GLU A 166 -10.90 9.91 17.09
C GLU A 166 -10.05 10.92 16.31
N HIS A 167 -8.86 10.52 15.87
CA HIS A 167 -8.02 11.32 14.98
C HIS A 167 -8.74 11.62 13.66
N PHE A 168 -9.29 10.60 13.00
CA PHE A 168 -10.08 10.74 11.78
C PHE A 168 -11.23 11.75 11.97
N ASP A 169 -11.99 11.64 13.06
CA ASP A 169 -13.10 12.53 13.35
C ASP A 169 -12.63 13.97 13.57
N THR A 170 -11.56 14.16 14.34
CA THR A 170 -10.96 15.47 14.61
C THR A 170 -10.64 16.22 13.33
N TYR A 171 -10.08 15.52 12.33
CA TYR A 171 -9.67 16.14 11.08
C TYR A 171 -10.75 16.22 10.02
N THR A 172 -11.79 15.39 10.03
CA THR A 172 -12.83 15.39 8.99
C THR A 172 -14.12 16.10 9.41
N LYS A 173 -14.48 16.10 10.70
CA LYS A 173 -15.80 16.57 11.18
C LYS A 173 -16.14 18.00 10.80
N ARG A 174 -15.15 18.90 10.86
CA ARG A 174 -15.34 20.32 10.53
C ARG A 174 -15.48 20.59 9.04
N GLN A 175 -15.12 19.63 8.20
CA GLN A 175 -15.16 19.77 6.75
C GLN A 175 -16.29 18.97 6.12
N THR A 176 -17.01 18.19 6.93
CA THR A 176 -18.17 17.44 6.45
C THR A 176 -19.16 18.41 5.82
N VAL A 177 -19.53 18.16 4.57
CA VAL A 177 -20.49 19.00 3.83
C VAL A 177 -21.91 18.55 4.12
N GLY A 178 -22.14 17.23 4.17
CA GLY A 178 -23.39 16.60 4.54
C GLY A 178 -23.54 16.33 6.04
N GLY A 179 -24.46 15.41 6.37
CA GLY A 179 -24.68 14.97 7.75
C GLY A 179 -23.88 13.72 8.16
N TYR A 180 -23.39 12.95 7.17
CA TYR A 180 -22.72 11.68 7.36
C TYR A 180 -21.45 11.59 6.53
N ARG A 181 -20.44 10.87 7.05
CA ARG A 181 -19.22 10.52 6.30
C ARG A 181 -19.23 9.04 5.99
N LEU A 182 -18.86 8.66 4.77
CA LEU A 182 -18.65 7.27 4.40
C LEU A 182 -17.18 6.91 4.62
N LEU A 183 -16.90 5.89 5.41
CA LEU A 183 -15.56 5.37 5.61
C LEU A 183 -15.46 3.95 5.06
N ILE A 184 -14.68 3.80 4.00
CA ILE A 184 -14.44 2.52 3.30
C ILE A 184 -13.20 1.86 3.88
N ILE A 185 -13.36 0.64 4.38
CA ILE A 185 -12.33 -0.12 5.09
C ILE A 185 -12.06 -1.46 4.41
N ASP A 186 -10.88 -2.03 4.63
CA ASP A 186 -10.66 -3.43 4.27
C ASP A 186 -11.37 -4.34 5.29
N GLY A 187 -11.55 -5.61 4.92
CA GLY A 187 -12.23 -6.59 5.77
C GLY A 187 -11.38 -7.11 6.93
N HIS A 188 -10.31 -6.42 7.34
CA HIS A 188 -9.40 -6.92 8.36
C HIS A 188 -10.06 -6.94 9.75
N GLU A 189 -9.80 -8.02 10.50
CA GLU A 189 -10.52 -8.41 11.72
C GLU A 189 -10.47 -7.35 12.84
N SER A 190 -9.43 -6.52 12.86
CA SER A 190 -9.24 -5.42 13.83
C SER A 190 -10.23 -4.25 13.67
N HIS A 191 -10.81 -4.05 12.48
CA HIS A 191 -11.74 -2.95 12.21
C HIS A 191 -13.21 -3.30 12.47
N CYS A 192 -13.47 -4.53 12.92
CA CYS A 192 -14.81 -5.06 13.14
C CYS A 192 -15.21 -5.14 14.62
N SER A 193 -14.47 -4.49 15.53
CA SER A 193 -14.83 -4.47 16.95
C SER A 193 -16.14 -3.70 17.18
N VAL A 194 -16.91 -4.13 18.19
CA VAL A 194 -18.19 -3.50 18.54
C VAL A 194 -17.99 -2.03 18.91
N ASP A 195 -16.98 -1.76 19.75
CA ASP A 195 -16.64 -0.40 20.19
C ASP A 195 -16.33 0.53 19.01
N PHE A 196 -15.64 0.02 17.98
CA PHE A 196 -15.31 0.81 16.79
C PHE A 196 -16.57 1.16 15.98
N GLN A 197 -17.49 0.21 15.85
CA GLN A 197 -18.77 0.43 15.17
C GLN A 197 -19.67 1.40 15.95
N ASP A 198 -19.71 1.30 17.28
CA ASP A 198 -20.52 2.18 18.11
C ASP A 198 -19.98 3.62 18.08
N LEU A 199 -18.65 3.78 18.16
CA LEU A 199 -18.02 5.10 18.01
C LEU A 199 -18.26 5.71 16.62
N CYS A 200 -18.28 4.88 15.56
CA CYS A 200 -18.66 5.35 14.22
C CYS A 200 -20.10 5.86 14.18
N LYS A 201 -21.06 5.13 14.78
CA LYS A 201 -22.47 5.57 14.86
C LYS A 201 -22.60 6.88 15.61
N GLU A 202 -21.95 7.02 16.76
CA GLU A 202 -21.95 8.24 17.58
C GLU A 202 -21.43 9.46 16.81
N LYS A 203 -20.47 9.24 15.91
CA LYS A 203 -19.83 10.29 15.10
C LYS A 203 -20.45 10.47 13.71
N ASN A 204 -21.59 9.85 13.42
CA ASN A 204 -22.23 9.88 12.09
C ASN A 204 -21.28 9.41 10.96
N ILE A 205 -20.53 8.35 11.21
CA ILE A 205 -19.65 7.70 10.25
C ILE A 205 -20.31 6.38 9.83
N ILE A 206 -20.60 6.25 8.54
CA ILE A 206 -21.10 5.01 7.94
C ILE A 206 -19.90 4.19 7.49
N LEU A 207 -19.74 3.00 8.06
CA LEU A 207 -18.69 2.06 7.66
C LEU A 207 -19.17 1.20 6.49
N LEU A 208 -18.27 0.98 5.54
CA LEU A 208 -18.48 0.03 4.45
C LEU A 208 -17.21 -0.81 4.24
N CYS A 209 -17.32 -2.12 4.39
CA CYS A 209 -16.20 -3.02 4.16
C CYS A 209 -16.08 -3.37 2.67
N MET A 210 -14.84 -3.44 2.19
CA MET A 210 -14.54 -4.00 0.88
C MET A 210 -14.79 -5.52 0.85
N PRO A 211 -15.11 -6.10 -0.33
CA PRO A 211 -15.23 -7.55 -0.49
C PRO A 211 -13.96 -8.28 -0.05
N ALA A 212 -14.11 -9.46 0.54
CA ALA A 212 -12.96 -10.27 0.95
C ALA A 212 -12.03 -10.56 -0.24
N HIS A 213 -10.72 -10.58 0.03
CA HIS A 213 -9.66 -10.87 -0.95
C HIS A 213 -9.65 -9.96 -2.20
N SER A 214 -10.18 -8.75 -2.09
CA SER A 214 -10.23 -7.77 -3.20
C SER A 214 -9.35 -6.54 -2.99
N SER A 215 -8.63 -6.44 -1.87
CA SER A 215 -7.83 -5.25 -1.52
C SER A 215 -6.83 -4.89 -2.62
N HIS A 216 -6.17 -5.85 -3.27
CA HIS A 216 -5.20 -5.58 -4.34
C HIS A 216 -5.81 -4.93 -5.60
N LEU A 217 -7.14 -4.87 -5.71
CA LEU A 217 -7.86 -4.16 -6.77
C LEU A 217 -8.61 -2.93 -6.26
N LEU A 218 -9.26 -3.05 -5.09
CA LEU A 218 -10.21 -2.06 -4.61
C LEU A 218 -9.64 -1.10 -3.57
N GLN A 219 -8.50 -1.43 -2.93
CA GLN A 219 -7.87 -0.59 -1.92
C GLN A 219 -7.08 0.54 -2.61
N PRO A 220 -7.59 1.79 -2.64
CA PRO A 220 -6.98 2.87 -3.41
C PRO A 220 -5.57 3.20 -2.90
N LEU A 221 -5.37 3.12 -1.58
CA LEU A 221 -4.09 3.41 -0.95
C LEU A 221 -2.99 2.44 -1.37
N ASP A 222 -3.28 1.13 -1.45
CA ASP A 222 -2.34 0.11 -1.92
C ASP A 222 -2.00 0.28 -3.39
N VAL A 223 -3.01 0.54 -4.23
CA VAL A 223 -2.87 0.61 -5.69
C VAL A 223 -2.16 1.89 -6.13
N ALA A 224 -2.50 3.04 -5.55
CA ALA A 224 -2.06 4.34 -6.03
C ALA A 224 -1.04 5.03 -5.12
N CYS A 225 -1.21 4.99 -3.80
CA CYS A 225 -0.46 5.86 -2.87
C CYS A 225 0.78 5.22 -2.25
N PHE A 226 0.67 3.97 -1.76
CA PHE A 226 1.72 3.33 -0.97
C PHE A 226 2.92 2.89 -1.79
N SER A 227 2.72 2.52 -3.06
CA SER A 227 3.84 2.15 -3.94
C SER A 227 4.78 3.36 -4.20
N PRO A 228 4.28 4.55 -4.62
CA PRO A 228 5.10 5.76 -4.69
C PRO A 228 5.74 6.15 -3.36
N LEU A 229 4.99 6.10 -2.25
CA LEU A 229 5.49 6.43 -0.91
C LEU A 229 6.69 5.56 -0.52
N LYS A 230 6.55 4.23 -0.62
CA LYS A 230 7.63 3.28 -0.32
C LYS A 230 8.84 3.49 -1.22
N ARG A 231 8.61 3.80 -2.51
CA ARG A 231 9.69 4.12 -3.45
C ARG A 231 10.46 5.36 -3.01
N LYS A 232 9.78 6.47 -2.77
CA LYS A 232 10.40 7.74 -2.33
C LYS A 232 11.14 7.58 -1.02
N TYR A 233 10.56 6.88 -0.06
CA TYR A 233 11.23 6.56 1.20
C TYR A 233 12.51 5.73 0.97
N GLY A 234 12.44 4.66 0.16
CA GLY A 234 13.60 3.82 -0.16
C GLY A 234 14.72 4.57 -0.90
N ASP A 235 14.35 5.56 -1.72
CA ASP A 235 15.30 6.45 -2.40
C ASP A 235 16.02 7.36 -1.38
N SER A 236 15.30 7.93 -0.41
CA SER A 236 15.87 8.74 0.68
C SER A 236 16.85 7.93 1.54
N ILE A 237 16.46 6.73 1.98
CA ILE A 237 17.34 5.86 2.77
C ILE A 237 18.57 5.40 1.97
N SER A 238 18.42 5.20 0.65
CA SER A 238 19.56 4.94 -0.23
C SER A 238 20.57 6.08 -0.28
N GLY A 239 20.09 7.33 -0.29
CA GLY A 239 20.94 8.52 -0.25
C GLY A 239 21.74 8.59 1.06
N LEU A 240 21.08 8.37 2.19
CA LEU A 240 21.73 8.36 3.50
C LEU A 240 22.78 7.25 3.63
N ALA A 241 22.47 6.04 3.15
CA ALA A 241 23.43 4.94 3.16
C ALA A 241 24.69 5.22 2.33
N ARG A 242 24.57 5.95 1.20
CA ARG A 242 25.73 6.39 0.40
C ARG A 242 26.59 7.43 1.14
N ASN A 243 25.97 8.23 2.01
CA ASN A 243 26.65 9.20 2.86
C ASN A 243 27.18 8.59 4.17
N ARG A 244 27.46 7.28 4.18
CA ARG A 244 28.03 6.52 5.31
C ARG A 244 27.12 6.38 6.54
N THR A 245 25.82 6.63 6.43
CA THR A 245 24.86 6.30 7.49
C THR A 245 24.63 4.78 7.51
N SER A 246 25.17 4.09 8.52
CA SER A 246 25.06 2.63 8.68
C SER A 246 23.81 2.19 9.47
N TYR A 247 23.14 3.12 10.15
CA TYR A 247 21.98 2.85 10.99
C TYR A 247 20.94 3.95 10.82
N ILE A 248 19.68 3.57 10.59
CA ILE A 248 18.54 4.50 10.53
C ILE A 248 17.84 4.45 11.87
N SER A 249 18.00 5.49 12.69
CA SER A 249 17.23 5.68 13.93
C SER A 249 15.84 6.25 13.62
N LYS A 250 14.95 6.30 14.63
CA LYS A 250 13.66 6.98 14.53
C LYS A 250 13.79 8.47 14.14
N GLU A 251 14.82 9.13 14.66
CA GLU A 251 15.17 10.53 14.32
C GLU A 251 15.56 10.71 12.86
N THR A 252 16.07 9.65 12.21
CA THR A 252 16.39 9.67 10.77
C THR A 252 15.20 9.21 9.92
N PHE A 253 14.42 8.24 10.43
CA PHE A 253 13.22 7.71 9.79
C PHE A 253 12.18 8.82 9.57
N LEU A 254 11.85 9.56 10.62
CA LEU A 254 10.73 10.52 10.63
C LEU A 254 10.92 11.65 9.59
N PRO A 255 12.07 12.34 9.49
CA PRO A 255 12.30 13.33 8.43
C PRO A 255 12.30 12.71 7.01
N ALA A 256 12.88 11.53 6.84
CA ALA A 256 12.90 10.84 5.55
C ALA A 256 11.50 10.41 5.11
N PHE A 257 10.69 9.93 6.04
CA PHE A 257 9.29 9.57 5.83
C PHE A 257 8.43 10.81 5.55
N LYS A 258 8.59 11.90 6.30
CA LYS A 258 7.92 13.19 6.03
C LYS A 258 8.18 13.69 4.61
N ALA A 259 9.44 13.73 4.20
CA ALA A 259 9.80 14.15 2.84
C ALA A 259 9.21 13.22 1.77
N ALA A 260 9.14 11.91 2.01
CA ALA A 260 8.51 10.96 1.10
C ALA A 260 6.99 11.17 1.05
N PHE A 261 6.36 11.32 2.21
CA PHE A 261 4.92 11.54 2.37
C PHE A 261 4.43 12.78 1.63
N GLU A 262 5.12 13.91 1.81
CA GLU A 262 4.79 15.17 1.16
C GLU A 262 4.86 15.08 -0.36
N GLN A 263 5.79 14.27 -0.89
CA GLN A 263 5.98 14.07 -2.34
C GLN A 263 5.06 13.01 -2.96
N SER A 264 4.54 12.06 -2.18
CA SER A 264 3.81 10.91 -2.71
C SER A 264 2.32 10.94 -2.43
N ILE A 265 1.88 11.48 -1.30
CA ILE A 265 0.47 11.55 -0.94
C ILE A 265 -0.03 12.93 -1.36
N THR A 266 -0.23 13.12 -2.66
CA THR A 266 -0.69 14.38 -3.26
C THR A 266 -2.08 14.19 -3.88
N LYS A 267 -2.75 15.30 -4.21
CA LYS A 267 -4.09 15.27 -4.82
C LYS A 267 -4.12 14.47 -6.13
N GLU A 268 -3.01 14.40 -6.85
CA GLU A 268 -2.90 13.70 -8.13
C GLU A 268 -2.71 12.18 -7.97
N ASN A 269 -2.23 11.73 -6.81
CA ASN A 269 -2.02 10.32 -6.52
C ASN A 269 -3.17 9.69 -5.70
N ILE A 270 -4.12 10.51 -5.23
CA ILE A 270 -5.33 10.12 -4.53
C ILE A 270 -6.50 10.21 -5.51
#